data_AF-A0A7S3V5L5-F1
#
_entry.id   AF-A0A7S3V5L5-F1
#
_cell.length_a   1.000
_cell.length_b   1.000
_cell.length_c   1.000
_cell.angle_alpha   90.00
_cell.angle_beta   90.00
_cell.angle_gamma   90.00
#
_symmetry.space_group_name_H-M   'P 1'
#
loop_
_entity.id
_entity.type
_entity.pdbx_description
1 polymer ?
#
loop_
_entity_poly.entity_id
_entity_poly.type
_entity_poly.pdbx_seq_one_letter_code
_entity_poly.pdbx_strand_id
1 'polypeptide(L)'
;GGFYRRHTDAVANSASVLRTYSLLMYLNNEWKESDGGYLRMHLDSGKDFLPEGEKPNFIDVEPKGGTVVLFKSDRVPHEVLDTVSERMAVVGWYNRPVTSADISSLASEGDKMRGIMLLVAA
;
A
#
# COMPACT_ATOMS: atom_id res chain seq x y z
N GLY A 1 -7.06 -14.29 6.08
CA GLY A 1 -6.13 -13.22 5.68
C GLY A 1 -6.46 -11.98 6.50
N GLY A 2 -5.45 -11.20 6.90
CA GLY A 2 -5.66 -9.96 7.65
C GLY A 2 -6.50 -8.96 6.84
N PHE A 3 -7.41 -8.26 7.51
CA PHE A 3 -8.26 -7.23 6.91
C PHE A 3 -7.41 -6.03 6.47
N TYR A 4 -7.18 -5.87 5.17
CA TYR A 4 -6.55 -4.67 4.59
C TYR A 4 -7.63 -3.68 4.18
N ARG A 5 -8.06 -2.85 5.15
CA ARG A 5 -9.01 -1.77 4.90
C ARG A 5 -8.40 -0.69 4.00
N ARG A 6 -9.25 0.20 3.49
CA ARG A 6 -8.84 1.37 2.70
C ARG A 6 -7.72 2.15 3.38
N HIS A 7 -6.58 2.27 2.70
CA HIS A 7 -5.39 2.99 3.16
C HIS A 7 -4.52 3.45 2.00
N THR A 8 -3.59 4.35 2.27
CA THR A 8 -2.46 4.67 1.37
C THR A 8 -1.17 4.03 1.90
N ASP A 9 -0.29 3.63 0.98
CA ASP A 9 0.94 2.92 1.35
C ASP A 9 2.03 3.83 1.90
N ALA A 10 1.99 5.11 1.54
CA ALA A 10 2.91 6.14 2.04
C ALA A 10 2.21 7.04 3.05
N VAL A 11 2.54 6.84 4.33
CA VAL A 11 1.97 7.59 5.45
C VAL A 11 2.96 8.63 5.94
N ALA A 12 2.54 9.89 6.04
CA ALA A 12 3.34 10.98 6.59
C ALA A 12 3.80 10.65 8.03
N ASN A 13 4.97 11.14 8.41
CA ASN A 13 5.58 10.86 9.72
C ASN A 13 5.75 9.35 9.99
N SER A 14 6.12 8.58 8.98
CA SER A 14 6.50 7.18 9.15
C SER A 14 7.59 6.83 8.16
N ALA A 15 8.33 5.75 8.40
CA ALA A 15 9.31 5.25 7.42
C ALA A 15 8.70 4.94 6.05
N SER A 16 7.38 4.68 6.00
CA SER A 16 6.65 4.41 4.75
C SER A 16 6.51 5.65 3.85
N VAL A 17 6.74 6.86 4.36
CA VAL A 17 6.67 8.12 3.58
C VAL A 17 7.62 8.14 2.38
N LEU A 18 8.65 7.29 2.39
CA LEU A 18 9.62 7.17 1.31
C LEU A 18 9.08 6.35 0.13
N ARG A 19 8.04 5.54 0.34
CA ARG A 19 7.41 4.73 -0.71
C ARG A 19 6.81 5.66 -1.75
N THR A 20 7.35 5.59 -2.96
CA THR A 20 6.89 6.40 -4.09
C THR A 20 5.99 5.60 -5.00
N TYR A 21 6.28 4.30 -5.18
CA TYR A 21 5.43 3.38 -5.92
C TYR A 21 5.26 2.06 -5.17
N SER A 22 4.07 1.51 -5.26
CA SER A 22 3.70 0.20 -4.74
C SER A 22 3.51 -0.76 -5.92
N LEU A 23 4.02 -1.98 -5.76
CA LEU A 23 4.00 -3.03 -6.76
C LEU A 23 3.37 -4.30 -6.17
N LEU A 24 2.43 -4.89 -6.90
CA LEU A 24 1.92 -6.23 -6.62
C LEU A 24 2.04 -7.09 -7.89
N MET A 25 2.54 -8.31 -7.75
CA MET A 25 2.51 -9.34 -8.78
C MET A 25 1.74 -10.55 -8.25
N TYR A 26 0.61 -10.85 -8.86
CA TYR A 26 -0.25 -11.95 -8.44
C TYR A 26 0.19 -13.30 -9.02
N LEU A 27 0.05 -14.35 -8.20
CA LEU A 27 0.50 -15.71 -8.52
C LEU A 27 -0.65 -16.74 -8.49
N ASN A 28 -1.91 -16.29 -8.52
CA ASN A 28 -3.07 -17.15 -8.28
C ASN A 28 -3.59 -17.75 -9.59
N ASN A 29 -3.34 -19.03 -9.79
CA ASN A 29 -3.86 -19.76 -10.95
C ASN A 29 -5.37 -20.00 -10.82
N GLU A 30 -6.07 -19.99 -11.96
CA GLU A 30 -7.50 -20.33 -12.06
C GLU A 30 -8.45 -19.52 -11.15
N TRP A 31 -8.11 -18.26 -10.84
CA TRP A 31 -8.94 -17.36 -10.03
C TRP A 31 -10.33 -17.17 -10.65
N LYS A 32 -11.38 -17.27 -9.83
CA LYS A 32 -12.78 -17.09 -10.22
C LYS A 32 -13.38 -15.90 -9.48
N GLU A 33 -14.41 -15.31 -10.06
CA GLU A 33 -15.15 -14.20 -9.43
C GLU A 33 -15.65 -14.55 -8.01
N SER A 34 -16.09 -15.79 -7.80
CA SER A 34 -16.57 -16.28 -6.50
C SER A 34 -15.49 -16.34 -5.41
N ASP A 35 -14.20 -16.29 -5.75
CA ASP A 35 -13.10 -16.32 -4.79
C ASP A 35 -12.91 -14.97 -4.06
N GLY A 36 -13.47 -13.88 -4.62
CA GLY A 36 -13.33 -12.53 -4.08
C GLY A 36 -11.88 -12.02 -4.14
N GLY A 37 -11.44 -11.31 -3.09
CA GLY A 37 -10.02 -10.93 -2.93
C GLY A 37 -9.51 -9.84 -3.87
N TYR A 38 -10.42 -9.11 -4.51
CA TYR A 38 -10.08 -8.01 -5.41
C TYR A 38 -9.29 -6.94 -4.67
N LEU A 39 -8.28 -6.39 -5.34
CA LEU A 39 -7.68 -5.13 -4.90
C LEU A 39 -8.55 -4.01 -5.42
N ARG A 40 -9.24 -3.32 -4.52
CA ARG A 40 -10.03 -2.13 -4.84
C ARG A 40 -9.15 -0.90 -4.75
N MET A 41 -9.04 -0.17 -5.85
CA MET A 41 -8.31 1.09 -5.96
C MET A 41 -9.31 2.24 -6.03
N HIS A 42 -9.33 3.08 -5.01
CA HIS A 42 -10.26 4.20 -4.91
C HIS A 42 -9.74 5.40 -5.70
N LEU A 43 -10.62 5.98 -6.51
CA LEU A 43 -10.37 7.12 -7.40
C LEU A 43 -11.25 8.34 -7.04
N ASP A 44 -12.01 8.23 -5.94
CA ASP A 44 -12.70 9.35 -5.32
C ASP A 44 -11.70 10.25 -4.55
N SER A 45 -12.16 11.42 -4.09
CA SER A 45 -11.27 12.41 -3.43
C SER A 45 -10.86 12.04 -2.00
N GLY A 46 -11.45 10.99 -1.44
CA GLY A 46 -11.17 10.51 -0.10
C GLY A 46 -9.82 9.84 0.03
N LYS A 47 -9.18 9.96 1.20
CA LYS A 47 -8.00 9.16 1.55
C LYS A 47 -8.43 7.82 2.12
N ASP A 48 -8.47 7.70 3.44
CA ASP A 48 -8.80 6.44 4.10
C ASP A 48 -10.32 6.19 4.17
N PHE A 49 -11.14 7.19 3.86
CA PHE A 49 -12.60 7.14 3.88
C PHE A 49 -13.20 7.90 2.70
N LEU A 50 -14.37 7.47 2.25
CA LEU A 50 -15.16 8.19 1.24
C LEU A 50 -15.71 9.49 1.85
N PRO A 51 -15.53 10.66 1.20
CA PRO A 51 -16.08 11.91 1.69
C PRO A 51 -17.61 11.93 1.65
N GLU A 52 -18.21 12.62 2.62
CA GLU A 52 -19.66 12.79 2.66
C GLU A 52 -20.16 13.53 1.39
N GLY A 53 -21.22 13.00 0.77
CA GLY A 53 -21.81 13.58 -0.44
C GLY A 53 -21.10 13.19 -1.75
N GLU A 54 -19.97 12.49 -1.70
CA GLU A 54 -19.32 11.93 -2.89
C GLU A 54 -19.80 10.50 -3.15
N LYS A 55 -19.96 10.14 -4.43
CA LYS A 55 -20.24 8.75 -4.81
C LYS A 55 -18.93 7.96 -4.85
N PRO A 56 -18.90 6.70 -4.39
CA PRO A 56 -17.71 5.87 -4.54
C PRO A 56 -17.30 5.78 -6.01
N ASN A 57 -16.02 6.00 -6.29
CA ASN A 57 -15.41 5.80 -7.59
C ASN A 57 -14.18 4.91 -7.40
N PHE A 58 -14.15 3.75 -8.04
CA PHE A 58 -13.09 2.77 -7.84
C PHE A 58 -12.88 1.87 -9.06
N ILE A 59 -11.72 1.23 -9.11
CA ILE A 59 -11.40 0.13 -10.01
C ILE A 59 -11.06 -1.08 -9.16
N ASP A 60 -11.67 -2.22 -9.48
CA ASP A 60 -11.34 -3.49 -8.88
C ASP A 60 -10.40 -4.28 -9.78
N VAL A 61 -9.28 -4.75 -9.22
CA VAL A 61 -8.30 -5.57 -9.91
C VAL A 61 -8.38 -6.99 -9.37
N GLU A 62 -8.70 -7.94 -10.25
CA GLU A 62 -8.65 -9.36 -9.96
C GLU A 62 -7.22 -9.79 -9.61
N PRO A 63 -7.03 -10.56 -8.52
CA PRO A 63 -5.71 -11.05 -8.15
C PRO A 63 -5.29 -12.26 -9.02
N LYS A 64 -5.55 -12.23 -10.33
CA LYS A 64 -5.25 -13.32 -11.24
C LYS A 64 -3.75 -13.46 -11.49
N GLY A 65 -3.25 -14.70 -11.52
CA GLY A 65 -1.86 -15.02 -11.84
C GLY A 65 -1.38 -14.36 -13.14
N GLY A 66 -0.20 -13.74 -13.08
CA GLY A 66 0.37 -12.98 -14.19
C GLY A 66 -0.04 -11.50 -14.25
N THR A 67 -0.97 -11.06 -13.41
CA THR A 67 -1.34 -9.64 -13.28
C THR A 67 -0.32 -8.90 -12.43
N VAL A 68 0.17 -7.77 -12.95
CA VAL A 68 1.03 -6.81 -12.24
C VAL A 68 0.27 -5.51 -12.04
N VAL A 69 0.29 -5.00 -10.80
CA VAL A 69 -0.31 -3.71 -10.42
C VAL A 69 0.80 -2.79 -9.93
N LEU A 70 0.88 -1.59 -10.50
CA LEU A 70 1.83 -0.55 -10.12
C LEU A 70 1.08 0.77 -9.94
N PHE A 71 1.22 1.39 -8.76
CA PHE A 71 0.57 2.66 -8.48
C PHE A 71 1.40 3.56 -7.55
N LYS A 72 1.05 4.84 -7.51
CA LYS A 72 1.67 5.83 -6.62
C LYS A 72 1.26 5.58 -5.17
N SER A 73 2.21 5.28 -4.29
CA SER A 73 1.96 4.88 -2.90
C SER A 73 1.27 5.96 -2.06
N ASP A 74 1.47 7.23 -2.41
CA ASP A 74 0.94 8.41 -1.71
C ASP A 74 -0.40 8.91 -2.28
N ARG A 75 -0.86 8.36 -3.41
CA ARG A 75 -2.02 8.91 -4.16
C ARG A 75 -3.19 7.97 -4.31
N VAL A 76 -2.97 6.65 -4.20
CA VAL A 76 -4.02 5.68 -4.48
C VAL A 76 -4.42 4.96 -3.20
N PRO A 77 -5.50 5.41 -2.54
CA PRO A 77 -6.10 4.62 -1.48
C PRO A 77 -6.60 3.30 -2.03
N HIS A 78 -6.32 2.22 -1.33
CA HIS A 78 -6.68 0.90 -1.78
C HIS A 78 -7.00 -0.02 -0.60
N GLU A 79 -7.76 -1.07 -0.88
CA GLU A 79 -8.12 -2.10 0.07
C GLU A 79 -8.18 -3.47 -0.61
N VAL A 80 -8.06 -4.53 0.18
CA VAL A 80 -8.26 -5.89 -0.30
C VAL A 80 -9.64 -6.33 0.19
N LEU A 81 -10.53 -6.61 -0.76
CA LEU A 81 -11.86 -7.12 -0.46
C LEU A 81 -11.76 -8.54 0.11
N ASP A 82 -12.81 -8.96 0.82
CA ASP A 82 -12.87 -10.29 1.43
C ASP A 82 -12.66 -11.41 0.40
N THR A 83 -11.98 -12.46 0.83
CA THR A 83 -11.69 -13.64 0.01
C THR A 83 -11.93 -14.91 0.79
N VAL A 84 -12.39 -15.94 0.09
CA VAL A 84 -12.61 -17.28 0.63
C VAL A 84 -11.56 -18.30 0.16
N SER A 85 -10.60 -17.84 -0.65
CA SER A 85 -9.58 -18.66 -1.29
C SER A 85 -8.17 -18.16 -0.95
N GLU A 86 -7.16 -19.02 -1.07
CA GLU A 86 -5.78 -18.64 -0.79
C GLU A 86 -5.29 -17.63 -1.84
N ARG A 87 -4.81 -16.47 -1.38
CA ARG A 87 -4.44 -15.33 -2.23
C ARG A 87 -2.97 -14.98 -2.06
N MET A 88 -2.19 -15.26 -3.09
CA MET A 88 -0.74 -15.06 -3.17
C MET A 88 -0.38 -13.86 -4.06
N ALA A 89 0.52 -13.03 -3.55
CA ALA A 89 1.13 -11.93 -4.30
C ALA A 89 2.57 -11.72 -3.83
N VAL A 90 3.44 -11.34 -4.75
CA VAL A 90 4.72 -10.70 -4.42
C VAL A 90 4.46 -9.21 -4.34
N VAL A 91 4.70 -8.62 -3.16
CA VAL A 91 4.46 -7.20 -2.89
C VAL A 91 5.78 -6.49 -2.64
N GLY A 92 5.94 -5.30 -3.19
CA GLY A 92 7.13 -4.49 -2.98
C GLY A 92 6.87 -3.00 -3.16
N TRP A 93 7.86 -2.20 -2.79
CA TRP A 93 7.81 -0.74 -2.93
C TRP A 93 9.11 -0.22 -3.54
N TYR A 94 8.97 0.77 -4.41
CA TYR A 94 10.08 1.63 -4.79
C TYR A 94 10.11 2.82 -3.84
N ASN A 95 11.21 2.94 -3.09
CA ASN A 95 11.44 4.06 -2.19
C ASN A 95 12.32 5.11 -2.87
N ARG A 96 11.97 6.39 -2.73
CA ARG A 96 12.90 7.46 -3.07
C ARG A 96 14.08 7.47 -2.08
N PRO A 97 15.22 8.06 -2.45
CA PRO A 97 16.31 8.29 -1.51
C PRO A 97 15.86 9.06 -0.28
N VAL A 98 16.47 8.73 0.85
CA VAL A 98 16.29 9.45 2.12
C VAL A 98 16.97 10.81 2.01
N THR A 99 16.28 11.86 2.46
CA THR A 99 16.84 13.22 2.55
C THR A 99 17.15 13.58 4.00
N SER A 100 17.97 14.61 4.22
CA SER A 100 18.24 15.12 5.57
C SER A 100 16.96 15.56 6.29
N ALA A 101 15.97 16.08 5.56
CA ALA A 101 14.68 16.46 6.11
C ALA A 101 13.89 15.25 6.64
N ASP A 102 13.94 14.11 5.93
CA ASP A 102 13.32 12.87 6.40
C ASP A 102 13.99 12.35 7.67
N ILE A 103 15.32 12.43 7.75
CA ILE A 103 16.08 12.03 8.94
C ILE A 103 15.66 12.88 10.14
N SER A 104 15.56 14.20 9.97
CA SER A 104 15.11 15.10 11.04
C SER A 104 13.67 14.80 11.48
N SER A 105 12.77 14.52 10.54
CA SER A 105 11.37 14.16 10.83
C SER A 105 11.29 12.83 11.59
N LEU A 106 11.99 11.79 11.15
CA LEU A 106 12.01 10.47 11.81
C LEU A 106 12.72 10.50 13.16
N ALA A 107 13.79 11.29 13.30
CA ALA A 107 14.52 11.46 14.56
C ALA A 107 13.71 12.22 15.61
N SER A 108 12.80 13.11 15.19
CA SER A 108 11.90 13.83 16.11
C SER A 108 10.87 12.91 16.80
N GLU A 109 10.51 11.78 16.18
CA GLU A 109 9.75 10.70 16.82
C GLU A 109 10.66 9.76 17.66
N GLY A 110 11.94 9.70 17.32
CA GLY A 110 12.95 8.79 17.86
C GLY A 110 13.52 9.14 19.24
N ASP A 111 13.15 10.25 19.89
CA ASP A 111 13.60 10.54 21.27
C ASP A 111 12.99 9.57 22.32
N LYS A 112 12.16 8.60 21.88
CA LYS A 112 11.77 7.41 22.67
C LYS A 112 12.42 6.10 22.23
N MET A 113 13.16 6.05 21.11
CA MET A 113 13.83 4.85 20.59
C MET A 113 15.30 5.16 20.28
N ARG A 114 16.03 5.57 21.31
CA ARG A 114 17.50 5.53 21.30
C ARG A 114 17.96 4.08 21.21
N GLY A 115 18.25 3.61 20.01
CA GLY A 115 19.00 2.38 19.84
C GLY A 115 18.65 1.66 18.55
N ILE A 116 19.67 1.46 17.71
CA ILE A 116 19.68 0.60 16.53
C ILE A 116 19.16 1.27 15.24
N MET A 117 19.93 2.22 14.74
CA MET A 117 20.04 2.41 13.28
C MET A 117 21.52 2.44 12.93
N LEU A 118 22.09 1.25 12.73
CA LEU A 118 23.40 1.11 12.10
C LEU A 118 23.21 1.45 10.63
N LEU A 119 23.82 2.55 10.19
CA LEU A 119 24.11 2.79 8.78
C LEU A 119 24.86 1.56 8.25
N VAL A 120 24.35 0.94 7.19
CA VAL A 120 25.23 0.33 6.19
C VAL A 120 24.96 1.05 4.89
N ALA A 121 25.71 2.12 4.70
CA ALA A 121 26.16 2.50 3.38
C ALA A 121 27.27 1.51 3.00
N ALA A 122 27.02 0.69 2.00
CA ALA A 122 28.00 0.03 1.16
C ALA A 122 27.35 -0.14 -0.23
#